data_AF-A0A9N9BXY7-F1
#
_entry.id   AF-A0A9N9BXY7-F1
#
_cell.length_a   1.000
_cell.length_b   1.000
_cell.length_c   1.000
_cell.angle_alpha   90.00
_cell.angle_beta   90.00
_cell.angle_gamma   90.00
#
_symmetry.space_group_name_H-M   'P 1'
#
loop_
_entity.id
_entity.type
_entity.pdbx_description
1 polymer ?
#
loop_
_entity_poly.entity_id
_entity_poly.type
_entity_poly.pdbx_seq_one_letter_code
_entity_poly.pdbx_strand_id
1 'polypeptide(L)'
;MAIEGFKSSAVFDEIKTSISDEKLKAETIKKVNSIFQFNIKNSEGKEQIWTLDLKKEGSIKEGKHPKPDITMTMDDESFVQIASGKLNGKISNFLLNITDAFFTV
;
A
#
# COMPACT_ATOMS: atom_id res chain seq x y z
N MET A 1 -1.28 13.54 -1.42
CA MET A 1 -2.09 13.32 -0.22
C MET A 1 -1.12 13.36 0.96
N ALA A 2 -0.60 14.55 1.26
CA ALA A 2 0.30 14.72 2.39
C ALA A 2 -0.54 14.82 3.67
N ILE A 3 -0.27 13.94 4.63
CA ILE A 3 -0.95 13.94 5.94
C ILE A 3 0.10 14.29 6.99
N GLU A 4 -0.12 15.39 7.69
CA GLU A 4 0.80 15.88 8.71
C GLU A 4 1.00 14.82 9.81
N GLY A 5 2.26 14.61 10.20
CA GLY A 5 2.62 13.60 11.20
C GLY A 5 2.70 12.17 10.66
N PHE A 6 2.58 11.94 9.35
CA PHE A 6 2.73 10.62 8.73
C PHE A 6 3.69 10.67 7.53
N LYS A 7 4.91 10.14 7.71
CA LYS A 7 5.91 10.05 6.64
C LYS A 7 5.46 9.09 5.53
N SER A 8 4.67 8.07 5.88
CA SER A 8 4.05 7.12 4.95
C SER A 8 3.18 7.76 3.86
N SER A 9 2.68 8.98 4.09
CA SER A 9 1.90 9.73 3.11
C SER A 9 2.61 9.86 1.75
N ALA A 10 3.93 10.10 1.76
CA ALA A 10 4.72 10.23 0.53
C ALA A 10 4.77 8.90 -0.25
N VAL A 11 4.92 7.78 0.46
CA VAL A 11 4.91 6.44 -0.14
C VAL A 11 3.55 6.15 -0.80
N PHE A 12 2.44 6.51 -0.17
CA PHE A 12 1.12 6.31 -0.75
C PHE A 12 0.85 7.20 -1.98
N ASP A 13 1.42 8.40 -2.02
CA ASP A 13 1.41 9.25 -3.22
C ASP A 13 2.22 8.67 -4.37
N GLU A 14 3.38 8.09 -4.08
CA GLU A 14 4.18 7.36 -5.07
C GLU A 14 3.44 6.14 -5.60
N ILE A 15 2.77 5.37 -4.73
CA ILE A 15 1.91 4.25 -5.13
C ILE A 15 0.77 4.74 -6.02
N LYS A 16 0.11 5.85 -5.65
CA LYS A 16 -0.97 6.44 -6.45
C LYS A 16 -0.50 6.83 -7.85
N THR A 17 0.65 7.48 -7.93
CA THR A 17 1.27 7.91 -9.20
C THR A 17 1.62 6.71 -10.05
N SER A 18 2.18 5.69 -9.42
CA SER A 18 2.60 4.46 -10.06
C SER A 18 1.45 3.67 -10.72
N ILE A 19 0.32 3.55 -10.03
CA ILE A 19 -0.86 2.84 -10.56
C ILE A 19 -1.74 3.73 -11.45
N SER A 20 -1.29 4.93 -11.80
CA SER A 20 -1.98 5.80 -12.77
C SER A 20 -1.74 5.36 -14.22
N ASP A 21 -0.66 4.62 -14.49
CA ASP A 21 -0.44 3.99 -15.80
C ASP A 21 -1.45 2.86 -16.02
N GLU A 22 -2.29 3.00 -17.05
CA GLU A 22 -3.43 2.10 -17.28
C GLU A 22 -3.00 0.65 -17.53
N LYS A 23 -1.89 0.44 -18.23
CA LYS A 23 -1.39 -0.89 -18.55
C LYS A 23 -0.87 -1.58 -17.29
N LEU A 24 -0.01 -0.91 -16.54
CA LEU A 24 0.52 -1.41 -15.27
C LEU A 24 -0.60 -1.65 -14.27
N LYS A 25 -1.58 -0.75 -14.19
CA LYS A 25 -2.77 -0.91 -13.37
C LYS A 25 -3.56 -2.17 -13.72
N ALA A 26 -3.88 -2.37 -14.99
CA ALA A 26 -4.63 -3.55 -15.44
C ALA A 26 -3.87 -4.86 -15.16
N GLU A 27 -2.56 -4.89 -15.41
CA GLU A 27 -1.72 -6.04 -15.10
C GLU A 27 -1.66 -6.32 -13.59
N THR A 28 -1.55 -5.27 -12.78
CA THR A 28 -1.47 -5.38 -11.33
C THR A 28 -2.79 -5.87 -10.73
N ILE A 29 -3.93 -5.34 -11.17
CA ILE A 29 -5.25 -5.80 -10.73
C ILE A 29 -5.43 -7.29 -11.04
N LYS A 30 -5.08 -7.71 -12.26
CA LYS A 30 -5.21 -9.11 -12.69
C LYS A 30 -4.34 -10.06 -11.86
N LYS A 31 -3.14 -9.64 -11.47
CA LYS A 31 -2.20 -10.47 -10.70
C LYS A 31 -2.53 -10.53 -9.21
N VAL A 32 -2.92 -9.39 -8.63
CA VAL A 32 -3.03 -9.25 -7.17
C VAL A 32 -4.44 -9.54 -6.66
N ASN A 33 -5.48 -9.08 -7.37
CA ASN A 33 -6.89 -9.39 -7.10
C ASN A 33 -7.31 -9.25 -5.61
N SER A 34 -6.80 -8.23 -4.92
CA SER A 34 -6.96 -8.07 -3.46
C SER A 34 -7.15 -6.60 -3.07
N ILE A 35 -7.89 -6.37 -1.98
CA ILE A 35 -8.04 -5.07 -1.33
C ILE A 35 -7.21 -5.06 -0.04
N PHE A 36 -6.27 -4.12 0.06
CA PHE A 36 -5.40 -3.94 1.23
C PHE A 36 -5.85 -2.72 2.03
N GLN A 37 -5.92 -2.87 3.35
CA GLN A 37 -6.05 -1.77 4.29
C GLN A 37 -4.78 -1.66 5.12
N PHE A 38 -4.23 -0.47 5.21
CA PHE A 38 -3.05 -0.14 6.01
C PHE A 38 -3.49 0.76 7.16
N ASN A 39 -3.39 0.27 8.38
CA ASN A 39 -3.58 1.04 9.60
C ASN A 39 -2.19 1.44 10.11
N ILE A 40 -1.81 2.69 9.89
CA ILE A 40 -0.49 3.19 10.24
C ILE A 40 -0.59 4.03 11.49
N LYS A 41 0.29 3.77 12.47
CA LYS A 41 0.39 4.53 13.70
C LYS A 41 1.65 5.37 13.71
N ASN A 42 1.54 6.66 13.99
CA ASN A 42 2.72 7.52 14.12
C ASN A 42 3.28 7.52 15.55
N SER A 43 4.41 8.19 15.76
CA SER A 43 5.08 8.27 17.07
C SER A 43 4.26 8.99 18.15
N GLU A 44 3.27 9.80 17.77
CA GLU A 44 2.33 10.45 18.69
C GLU A 44 1.15 9.54 19.07
N GLY A 45 1.10 8.33 18.50
CA GLY A 45 0.02 7.37 18.71
C GLY A 45 -1.25 7.66 17.91
N LYS A 46 -1.23 8.62 16.99
CA LYS A 46 -2.31 8.86 16.03
C LYS A 46 -2.31 7.76 14.98
N GLU A 47 -3.51 7.35 14.55
CA GLU A 47 -3.70 6.36 13.49
C GLU A 47 -4.21 7.05 12.23
N GLN A 48 -3.66 6.63 11.09
CA GLN A 48 -4.17 6.98 9.77
C GLN A 48 -4.32 5.71 8.93
N ILE A 49 -5.38 5.66 8.13
CA ILE A 49 -5.75 4.49 7.36
C ILE A 49 -5.74 4.81 5.88
N TRP A 50 -5.13 3.93 5.09
CA TRP A 50 -5.22 3.94 3.65
C TRP A 50 -5.73 2.61 3.12
N THR A 51 -6.53 2.66 2.06
CA THR A 51 -7.02 1.50 1.33
C THR A 51 -6.46 1.51 -0.08
N LEU A 52 -5.84 0.40 -0.48
CA LEU A 52 -5.38 0.13 -1.83
C LEU A 52 -6.25 -0.97 -2.44
N ASP A 53 -7.09 -0.60 -3.41
CA ASP A 53 -7.91 -1.53 -4.18
C ASP A 53 -7.16 -1.97 -5.44
N LEU A 54 -6.60 -3.18 -5.41
CA LEU A 54 -6.03 -3.86 -6.58
C LEU A 54 -6.91 -5.05 -7.01
N LYS A 55 -8.21 -4.98 -6.70
CA LYS A 55 -9.20 -6.00 -7.04
C LYS A 55 -10.13 -5.54 -8.15
N LYS A 56 -10.53 -4.26 -8.10
CA LYS A 56 -11.48 -3.67 -9.05
C LYS A 56 -10.97 -2.37 -9.60
N GLU A 57 -10.68 -1.42 -8.71
CA GLU A 57 -10.48 -0.04 -9.12
C GLU A 57 -9.05 0.29 -9.51
N GLY A 58 -8.04 -0.40 -8.98
CA GLY A 58 -6.64 0.03 -9.09
C GLY A 58 -6.47 1.45 -8.54
N SER A 59 -6.90 1.66 -7.31
CA SER A 59 -6.97 2.98 -6.68
C SER A 59 -6.45 2.94 -5.25
N ILE A 60 -6.00 4.11 -4.76
CA ILE A 60 -5.64 4.30 -3.36
C ILE A 60 -6.44 5.46 -2.79
N LYS A 61 -6.99 5.27 -1.58
CA LYS A 61 -7.85 6.22 -0.89
C LYS A 61 -7.52 6.25 0.60
N GLU A 62 -7.76 7.37 1.24
CA GLU A 62 -7.77 7.46 2.70
C GLU A 62 -9.04 6.79 3.26
N GLY A 63 -8.92 6.21 4.45
CA GLY A 63 -10.01 5.61 5.19
C GLY A 63 -10.10 4.08 5.07
N LYS A 64 -10.98 3.53 5.90
CA LYS A 64 -11.26 2.09 6.02
C LYS A 64 -12.03 1.59 4.81
N HIS A 65 -11.77 0.34 4.43
CA HIS A 65 -12.66 -0.41 3.55
C HIS A 65 -13.65 -1.22 4.41
N PRO A 66 -14.93 -1.38 4.03
CA PRO A 66 -15.89 -2.18 4.81
C PRO A 66 -15.55 -3.68 4.82
N LYS A 67 -14.85 -4.15 3.79
CA LYS A 67 -14.45 -5.56 3.63
C LYS A 67 -13.08 -5.64 2.95
N PRO A 68 -11.98 -5.28 3.65
CA PRO A 68 -10.64 -5.48 3.11
C PRO A 68 -10.36 -6.99 3.03
N ASP A 69 -9.61 -7.42 2.01
CA ASP A 69 -9.14 -8.81 1.95
C ASP A 69 -7.95 -8.99 2.91
N ILE A 70 -7.10 -7.96 3.05
CA ILE A 70 -5.91 -7.96 3.92
C ILE A 70 -5.89 -6.66 4.72
N THR A 71 -5.61 -6.76 6.02
CA THR A 71 -5.38 -5.61 6.91
C THR A 71 -4.00 -5.69 7.52
N MET A 72 -3.20 -4.63 7.37
CA MET A 72 -1.86 -4.52 7.92
C MET A 72 -1.84 -3.39 8.94
N THR A 73 -1.35 -3.65 10.15
CA THR A 73 -1.17 -2.65 11.19
C THR A 73 0.30 -2.53 11.53
N MET A 74 0.86 -1.32 11.45
CA MET A 74 2.28 -1.09 11.75
C MET A 74 2.57 0.38 12.06
N ASP A 75 3.76 0.63 12.57
CA ASP A 75 4.24 1.99 12.84
C ASP A 75 4.68 2.68 11.55
N ASP A 76 4.47 4.00 11.47
CA ASP A 76 4.76 4.86 10.31
C ASP A 76 6.21 4.71 9.82
N GLU A 77 7.15 4.68 10.76
CA GLU A 77 8.57 4.56 10.44
C GLU A 77 8.91 3.18 9.88
N SER A 78 8.37 2.10 10.45
CA SER A 78 8.56 0.75 9.93
C SER A 78 7.97 0.60 8.54
N PHE A 79 6.79 1.17 8.28
CA PHE A 79 6.19 1.17 6.95
C PHE A 79 7.09 1.87 5.93
N VAL A 80 7.61 3.06 6.25
CA VAL A 80 8.51 3.79 5.36
C VAL A 80 9.80 3.02 5.11
N GLN A 81 10.38 2.37 6.13
CA GLN A 81 11.57 1.53 5.95
C GLN A 81 11.31 0.33 5.04
N ILE A 82 10.17 -0.36 5.23
CA ILE A 82 9.77 -1.50 4.40
C ILE A 82 9.51 -1.06 2.95
N ALA A 83 8.84 0.08 2.76
CA ALA A 83 8.56 0.63 1.45
C ALA A 83 9.84 1.11 0.73
N SER A 84 10.75 1.78 1.44
CA SER A 84 11.98 2.34 0.88
C SER A 84 13.07 1.29 0.63
N GLY A 85 13.15 0.21 1.43
CA GLY A 85 14.19 -0.82 1.33
C GLY A 85 14.00 -1.87 0.23
N LYS A 86 12.90 -1.84 -0.54
CA LYS A 86 12.60 -2.84 -1.59
C LYS A 86 12.23 -2.26 -2.97
N LEU A 87 12.21 -0.94 -3.14
CA LEU A 87 11.85 -0.27 -4.40
C LEU A 87 13.08 0.06 -5.27
N ASN A 88 13.75 -0.98 -5.78
CA ASN A 88 14.59 -0.83 -6.99
C ASN A 88 13.68 -0.72 -8.23
N GLY A 89 13.01 0.43 -8.37
CA GLY A 89 12.48 0.94 -9.64
C GLY A 89 11.23 0.30 -10.24
N LYS A 90 10.57 -0.68 -9.59
CA LYS A 90 9.30 -1.25 -10.07
C LYS A 90 8.35 -1.58 -8.92
N ILE A 91 7.15 -0.99 -8.95
CA ILE A 91 6.00 -1.25 -8.06
C ILE A 91 5.61 -2.73 -8.00
N SER A 92 5.90 -3.47 -9.08
CA SER A 92 5.76 -4.92 -9.13
C SER A 92 6.51 -5.59 -7.98
N ASN A 93 7.68 -5.09 -7.55
CA ASN A 93 8.46 -5.74 -6.50
C ASN A 93 7.86 -5.60 -5.10
N PHE A 94 7.16 -4.51 -4.76
CA PHE A 94 6.55 -4.39 -3.42
C PHE A 94 5.37 -5.35 -3.26
N LEU A 95 4.51 -5.44 -4.28
CA LEU A 95 3.35 -6.33 -4.29
C LEU A 95 3.78 -7.81 -4.40
N LEU A 96 4.82 -8.11 -5.18
CA LEU A 96 5.43 -9.45 -5.24
C LEU A 96 6.08 -9.83 -3.90
N ASN A 97 6.78 -8.92 -3.24
CA ASN A 97 7.39 -9.20 -1.93
C ASN A 97 6.34 -9.42 -0.82
N ILE A 98 5.19 -8.75 -0.89
CA ILE A 98 4.08 -9.03 0.03
C ILE A 98 3.50 -10.41 -0.29
N THR A 99 3.25 -10.77 -1.55
CA THR A 99 2.76 -12.12 -1.88
C THR A 99 3.77 -13.21 -1.49
N ASP A 100 5.06 -13.03 -1.74
CA ASP A 100 6.10 -14.02 -1.41
C ASP A 100 6.26 -14.23 0.10
N ALA A 101 6.07 -13.16 0.90
CA ALA A 101 6.09 -13.23 2.36
C ALA A 101 4.90 -14.00 2.96
N PHE A 102 3.80 -14.17 2.21
CA PHE A 102 2.61 -14.91 2.66
C PHE A 102 2.46 -16.31 2.04
N PHE A 103 3.24 -16.66 1.02
CA PHE A 103 3.18 -17.97 0.34
C PHE A 103 4.39 -18.88 0.58
N THR A 104 5.34 -18.51 1.44
CA THR A 104 6.43 -19.40 1.85
C THR A 104 6.11 -20.08 3.19
N VAL A 105 5.15 -21.01 3.16
CA VAL A 105 5.07 -22.20 4.03
C VAL A 105 4.52 -23.35 3.21
#